data_AF-A0A941QQ00-F1
#
_entry.id   AF-A0A941QQ00-F1
#
_cell.length_a   1.000
_cell.length_b   1.000
_cell.length_c   1.000
_cell.angle_alpha   90.00
_cell.angle_beta   90.00
_cell.angle_gamma   90.00
#
_symmetry.space_group_name_H-M   'P 1'
#
loop_
_entity.id
_entity.type
_entity.pdbx_description
1 polymer ?
#
loop_
_entity_poly.entity_id
_entity_poly.type
_entity_poly.pdbx_seq_one_letter_code
_entity_poly.pdbx_strand_id
1 'polypeptide(L)'
;MGAVIVARAFWVIVFQSNVALFRLGLSNPAGIDGYLAELILGLPIVLLVPVFTFAAGYLIAGLLLITGRWWAGIVYLGALLIDAGVWVFMTTVDEYRFIYSGNAGLVDLMFNLFDFSVLMFLVVWGLRERRRALG
;
A
#
# COMPACT_ATOMS: atom_id res chain seq x y z
N MET A 1 11.24 10.16 -6.21
CA MET A 1 10.36 8.98 -6.45
C MET A 1 10.62 7.85 -5.48
N GLY A 2 11.81 7.23 -5.44
CA GLY A 2 12.09 6.16 -4.46
C GLY A 2 11.81 6.55 -3.00
N ALA A 3 12.21 7.76 -2.57
CA ALA A 3 11.88 8.29 -1.24
C ALA A 3 10.37 8.42 -0.96
N VAL A 4 9.56 8.68 -1.99
CA VAL A 4 8.10 8.81 -1.85
C VAL A 4 7.46 7.44 -1.66
N ILE A 5 7.94 6.42 -2.40
CA ILE A 5 7.50 5.02 -2.24
C ILE A 5 7.92 4.48 -0.86
N VAL A 6 9.12 4.83 -0.39
CA VAL A 6 9.57 4.50 0.97
C VAL A 6 8.66 5.16 2.02
N ALA A 7 8.35 6.45 1.88
CA ALA A 7 7.45 7.15 2.79
C ALA A 7 6.04 6.52 2.80
N ARG A 8 5.52 6.11 1.65
CA ARG A 8 4.26 5.36 1.54
C ARG A 8 4.34 4.03 2.29
N ALA A 9 5.39 3.24 2.07
CA ALA A 9 5.58 1.97 2.77
C ALA A 9 5.62 2.16 4.29
N PHE A 10 6.32 3.19 4.77
CA PHE A 10 6.35 3.54 6.19
C PHE A 10 4.97 3.94 6.71
N TRP A 11 4.20 4.73 5.96
CA TRP A 11 2.84 5.08 6.35
C TRP A 11 1.97 3.83 6.52
N VAL A 12 2.01 2.89 5.56
CA VAL A 12 1.27 1.62 5.66
C VAL A 12 1.74 0.81 6.87
N ILE A 13 3.05 0.68 7.09
CA ILE A 13 3.61 -0.06 8.24
C ILE A 13 3.15 0.56 9.55
N VAL A 14 3.25 1.89 9.69
CA VAL A 14 2.83 2.61 10.91
C VAL A 14 1.34 2.43 11.14
N PHE A 15 0.54 2.62 10.10
CA PHE A 15 -0.91 2.43 10.15
C PHE A 15 -1.28 1.02 10.62
N GLN A 16 -0.70 -0.01 10.00
CA GLN A 16 -1.00 -1.41 10.27
C GLN A 16 -0.40 -1.91 11.60
N SER A 17 0.69 -1.32 12.05
CA SER A 17 1.22 -1.58 13.40
C SER A 17 0.28 -1.06 14.48
N ASN A 18 -0.31 0.13 14.28
CA ASN A 18 -1.34 0.65 15.18
C ASN A 18 -2.60 -0.23 15.20
N VAL A 19 -3.03 -0.73 14.03
CA VAL A 19 -4.11 -1.74 13.89
C VAL A 19 -3.80 -3.00 14.71
N ALA A 20 -2.60 -3.55 14.55
CA ALA A 20 -2.19 -4.78 15.23
C ALA A 20 -2.10 -4.59 16.76
N LEU A 21 -1.50 -3.50 17.21
CA LEU A 21 -1.39 -3.17 18.64
C LEU A 21 -2.77 -3.00 19.30
N PHE A 22 -3.72 -2.38 18.61
CA PHE A 22 -5.08 -2.22 19.11
C PHE A 22 -5.78 -3.57 19.28
N ARG A 23 -5.66 -4.46 18.30
CA ARG A 23 -6.23 -5.82 18.37
C ARG A 23 -5.63 -6.70 19.44
N LEU A 24 -4.36 -6.47 19.79
CA LEU A 24 -3.68 -7.16 20.88
C LEU A 24 -4.03 -6.56 22.26
N GLY A 25 -4.86 -5.51 22.32
CA GLY A 25 -5.17 -4.81 23.57
C GLY A 25 -4.00 -3.99 24.12
N LEU A 26 -3.01 -3.68 23.28
CA LEU A 26 -1.76 -3.02 23.67
C LEU A 26 -1.76 -1.51 23.37
N SER A 27 -2.76 -0.98 22.67
CA SER A 27 -2.94 0.45 22.42
C SER A 27 -4.35 0.94 22.73
N ASN A 28 -4.44 2.21 23.15
CA ASN A 28 -5.71 2.84 23.54
C ASN A 28 -6.47 3.34 22.30
N PRO A 29 -7.82 3.30 22.25
CA PRO A 29 -8.60 3.70 21.08
C PRO A 29 -8.41 5.18 20.67
N ALA A 30 -7.92 6.03 21.57
CA ALA A 30 -7.81 7.47 21.36
C ALA A 30 -6.81 7.90 20.25
N GLY A 31 -5.94 7.00 19.78
CA GLY A 31 -5.02 7.25 18.66
C GLY A 31 -5.51 6.78 17.29
N ILE A 32 -6.69 6.16 17.25
CA ILE A 32 -7.31 5.60 16.07
C ILE A 32 -8.62 6.38 15.91
N ASP A 33 -8.66 7.33 14.97
CA ASP A 33 -9.90 8.03 14.62
C ASP A 33 -11.05 7.01 14.44
N GLY A 34 -12.26 7.32 14.93
CA GLY A 34 -13.34 6.33 15.05
C GLY A 34 -13.65 5.53 13.77
N TYR A 35 -13.41 6.10 12.59
CA TYR A 35 -13.55 5.41 11.30
C TYR A 35 -12.45 4.35 11.06
N LEU A 36 -11.25 4.57 11.58
CA LEU A 36 -10.17 3.60 11.59
C LEU A 36 -10.45 2.48 12.59
N ALA A 37 -11.10 2.76 13.73
CA ALA A 37 -11.42 1.74 14.72
C ALA A 37 -12.41 0.71 14.16
N GLU A 38 -13.41 1.14 13.39
CA GLU A 38 -14.36 0.26 12.71
C GLU A 38 -13.67 -0.58 11.61
N LEU A 39 -12.78 0.02 10.83
CA LEU A 39 -11.88 -0.69 9.91
C LEU A 39 -11.06 -1.77 10.61
N ILE A 40 -10.49 -1.39 11.74
CA ILE A 40 -9.63 -2.21 12.57
C ILE A 40 -10.40 -3.29 13.31
N LEU A 41 -11.70 -3.17 13.55
CA LEU A 41 -12.50 -4.23 14.16
C LEU A 41 -13.05 -5.19 13.12
N GLY A 42 -13.39 -4.69 11.93
CA GLY A 42 -13.88 -5.52 10.83
C GLY A 42 -12.84 -6.53 10.33
N LEU A 43 -11.61 -6.10 10.05
CA LEU A 43 -10.66 -6.91 9.26
C LEU A 43 -10.38 -8.33 9.81
N PRO A 44 -10.10 -9.36 9.00
CA PRO A 44 -9.52 -10.60 9.52
C PRO A 44 -8.06 -10.35 9.93
N ILE A 45 -7.62 -10.89 11.07
CA ILE A 45 -6.20 -10.76 11.48
C ILE A 45 -5.25 -11.39 10.45
N VAL A 46 -5.75 -12.37 9.71
CA VAL A 46 -5.03 -13.02 8.59
C VAL A 46 -4.70 -12.03 7.48
N LEU A 47 -5.48 -10.97 7.28
CA LEU A 47 -5.19 -9.94 6.28
C LEU A 47 -4.00 -9.05 6.65
N LEU A 48 -3.51 -9.08 7.89
CA LEU A 48 -2.26 -8.37 8.24
C LEU A 48 -1.07 -8.93 7.45
N VAL A 49 -1.02 -10.24 7.20
CA VAL A 49 0.09 -10.88 6.48
C VAL A 49 0.25 -10.34 5.05
N PRO A 50 -0.76 -10.41 4.16
CA PRO A 50 -0.63 -9.87 2.81
C PRO A 50 -0.44 -8.36 2.80
N VAL A 51 -0.98 -7.66 3.80
CA VAL A 51 -0.79 -6.22 3.95
C VAL A 51 0.66 -5.84 4.25
N PHE A 52 1.29 -6.47 5.25
CA PHE A 52 2.72 -6.28 5.51
C PHE A 52 3.59 -6.75 4.33
N THR A 53 3.12 -7.76 3.58
CA THR A 53 3.83 -8.27 2.40
C THR A 53 3.92 -7.22 1.28
N PHE A 54 2.82 -6.56 0.91
CA PHE A 54 2.92 -5.49 -0.10
C PHE A 54 3.64 -4.25 0.42
N ALA A 55 3.50 -3.91 1.72
CA ALA A 55 4.23 -2.79 2.31
C ALA A 55 5.75 -3.00 2.26
N ALA A 56 6.21 -4.21 2.57
CA ALA A 56 7.60 -4.62 2.40
C ALA A 56 8.03 -4.57 0.91
N GLY A 57 7.17 -5.01 0.01
CA GLY A 57 7.38 -4.90 -1.44
C GLY A 57 7.58 -3.45 -1.90
N TYR A 58 6.76 -2.51 -1.45
CA TYR A 58 6.94 -1.09 -1.72
C TYR A 58 8.24 -0.54 -1.14
N LEU A 59 8.59 -0.92 0.10
CA LEU A 59 9.85 -0.50 0.72
C LEU A 59 11.06 -0.96 -0.11
N ILE A 60 11.07 -2.23 -0.52
CA ILE A 60 12.12 -2.79 -1.39
C ILE A 60 12.13 -2.04 -2.72
N ALA A 61 10.99 -1.88 -3.40
CA ALA A 61 10.92 -1.14 -4.66
C ALA A 61 11.45 0.31 -4.54
N GLY A 62 11.10 1.00 -3.46
CA GLY A 62 11.56 2.35 -3.17
C GLY A 62 13.08 2.43 -3.00
N LEU A 63 13.67 1.51 -2.23
CA LEU A 63 15.12 1.39 -2.06
C LEU A 63 15.83 1.07 -3.37
N LEU A 64 15.26 0.18 -4.18
CA LEU A 64 15.83 -0.19 -5.48
C LEU A 64 15.85 0.99 -6.45
N LEU A 65 14.80 1.80 -6.46
CA LEU A 65 14.76 3.04 -7.24
C LEU A 65 15.80 4.06 -6.78
N ILE A 66 16.02 4.19 -5.47
CA ILE A 66 17.08 5.04 -4.92
C ILE A 66 18.46 4.56 -5.41
N THR A 67 18.68 3.25 -5.43
CA THR A 67 19.93 2.64 -5.91
C THR A 67 20.05 2.54 -7.45
N GLY A 68 19.07 3.06 -8.20
CA GLY A 68 19.10 3.04 -9.68
C GLY A 68 18.92 1.66 -10.32
N ARG A 69 18.33 0.69 -9.60
CA ARG A 69 18.14 -0.68 -10.10
C ARG A 69 16.91 -0.77 -11.00
N TRP A 70 17.12 -1.22 -12.24
CA TRP A 70 16.09 -1.30 -13.28
C TRP A 70 14.90 -2.20 -12.93
N TRP A 71 15.14 -3.26 -12.15
CA TRP A 71 14.11 -4.24 -11.78
C TRP A 71 13.19 -3.76 -10.64
N ALA A 72 13.38 -2.54 -10.13
CA ALA A 72 12.52 -1.96 -9.12
C ALA A 72 11.04 -1.88 -9.56
N GLY A 73 10.79 -1.68 -10.85
CA GLY A 73 9.43 -1.68 -11.41
C GLY A 73 8.73 -3.03 -11.29
N ILE A 74 9.48 -4.14 -11.40
CA ILE A 74 8.92 -5.50 -11.26
C ILE A 74 8.51 -5.73 -9.80
N VAL A 75 9.35 -5.33 -8.84
CA VAL A 75 9.02 -5.43 -7.41
C VAL A 75 7.82 -4.57 -7.06
N TYR A 76 7.79 -3.34 -7.58
CA TYR A 76 6.68 -2.42 -7.38
C TYR A 76 5.37 -3.00 -7.92
N LEU A 77 5.40 -3.58 -9.13
CA LEU A 77 4.23 -4.23 -9.73
C LEU A 77 3.76 -5.43 -8.90
N GLY A 78 4.69 -6.27 -8.43
CA GLY A 78 4.36 -7.41 -7.56
C GLY A 78 3.69 -6.96 -6.25
N ALA A 79 4.22 -5.90 -5.63
CA ALA A 79 3.62 -5.31 -4.43
C ALA A 79 2.22 -4.78 -4.73
N LEU A 80 2.03 -4.04 -5.84
CA LEU A 80 0.72 -3.53 -6.24
C LEU A 80 -0.28 -4.67 -6.47
N LEU A 81 0.10 -5.77 -7.10
CA LEU A 81 -0.83 -6.88 -7.36
C LEU A 81 -1.34 -7.52 -6.06
N ILE A 82 -0.49 -7.59 -5.02
CA ILE A 82 -0.90 -8.06 -3.70
C ILE A 82 -1.84 -7.04 -3.05
N ASP A 83 -1.52 -5.75 -3.11
CA ASP A 83 -2.35 -4.64 -2.62
C ASP A 83 -3.74 -4.67 -3.27
N ALA A 84 -3.80 -4.74 -4.60
CA ALA A 84 -5.03 -4.87 -5.37
C ALA A 84 -5.79 -6.16 -5.06
N GLY A 85 -5.11 -7.28 -4.83
CA GLY A 85 -5.73 -8.54 -4.45
C GLY A 85 -6.38 -8.48 -3.06
N VAL A 86 -5.70 -7.85 -2.10
CA VAL A 86 -6.24 -7.55 -0.77
C VAL A 86 -7.46 -6.64 -0.90
N TRP A 87 -7.37 -5.61 -1.73
CA TRP A 87 -8.46 -4.68 -1.98
C TRP A 87 -9.68 -5.37 -2.60
N VAL A 88 -9.50 -6.16 -3.66
CA VAL A 88 -10.57 -6.95 -4.29
C VAL A 88 -11.20 -7.91 -3.28
N PHE A 89 -10.40 -8.60 -2.48
CA PHE A 89 -10.94 -9.45 -1.42
C PHE A 89 -11.84 -8.67 -0.46
N MET A 90 -11.39 -7.50 -0.01
CA MET A 90 -12.19 -6.62 0.86
C MET A 90 -13.48 -6.15 0.17
N THR A 91 -13.47 -5.85 -1.15
CA THR A 91 -14.70 -5.46 -1.87
C THR A 91 -15.76 -6.57 -1.91
N THR A 92 -15.33 -7.84 -1.87
CA THR A 92 -16.23 -8.98 -2.07
C THR A 92 -16.94 -9.45 -0.80
N VAL A 93 -16.52 -8.97 0.37
CA VAL A 93 -17.10 -9.37 1.66
C VAL A 93 -17.92 -8.20 2.20
N ASP A 94 -19.22 -8.42 2.37
CA ASP A 94 -20.18 -7.38 2.77
C ASP A 94 -19.82 -6.68 4.09
N GLU A 95 -19.19 -7.41 5.01
CA GLU A 95 -18.70 -6.88 6.29
C GLU A 95 -17.66 -5.75 6.12
N TYR A 96 -16.98 -5.65 4.98
CA TYR A 96 -15.97 -4.63 4.68
C TYR A 96 -16.48 -3.49 3.77
N ARG A 97 -17.78 -3.43 3.50
CA ARG A 97 -18.33 -2.37 2.64
C ARG A 97 -18.24 -0.97 3.27
N PHE A 98 -18.08 -0.88 4.58
CA PHE A 98 -17.86 0.39 5.27
C PHE A 98 -16.54 1.07 4.85
N ILE A 99 -15.58 0.34 4.27
CA ILE A 99 -14.32 0.91 3.73
C ILE A 99 -14.61 1.94 2.63
N TYR A 100 -15.75 1.81 1.94
CA TYR A 100 -16.17 2.70 0.85
C TYR A 100 -17.03 3.88 1.30
N SER A 101 -17.38 3.98 2.58
CA SER A 101 -18.21 5.08 3.07
C SER A 101 -17.37 6.18 3.73
N GLY A 102 -17.73 7.44 3.46
CA GLY A 102 -17.13 8.61 4.09
C GLY A 102 -15.65 8.84 3.75
N ASN A 103 -14.86 9.25 4.75
CA ASN A 103 -13.47 9.66 4.57
C ASN A 103 -12.52 8.49 4.26
N ALA A 104 -12.86 7.26 4.64
CA ALA A 104 -12.03 6.08 4.40
C ALA A 104 -11.90 5.79 2.89
N GLY A 105 -13.02 5.85 2.15
CA GLY A 105 -13.02 5.66 0.70
C GLY A 105 -12.27 6.75 -0.05
N LEU A 106 -12.27 8.00 0.45
CA LEU A 106 -11.48 9.09 -0.13
C LEU A 106 -9.97 8.88 0.06
N VAL A 107 -9.55 8.47 1.25
CA VAL A 107 -8.15 8.16 1.55
C VAL A 107 -7.66 6.98 0.70
N ASP A 108 -8.45 5.92 0.60
CA ASP A 108 -8.15 4.75 -0.23
C ASP A 108 -8.08 5.10 -1.73
N LEU A 109 -9.03 5.91 -2.23
CA LEU A 109 -8.99 6.42 -3.60
C LEU A 109 -7.73 7.26 -3.87
N MET A 110 -7.33 8.12 -2.93
CA MET A 110 -6.10 8.92 -3.07
C MET A 110 -4.85 8.03 -3.16
N PHE A 111 -4.78 6.96 -2.37
CA PHE A 111 -3.67 6.01 -2.44
C PHE A 111 -3.65 5.20 -3.73
N ASN A 112 -4.81 4.77 -4.22
CA ASN A 112 -4.91 4.10 -5.51
C ASN A 112 -4.48 5.02 -6.67
N LEU A 113 -4.93 6.28 -6.68
CA LEU A 113 -4.51 7.28 -7.67
C LEU A 113 -3.00 7.56 -7.61
N PHE A 114 -2.43 7.60 -6.41
CA PHE A 114 -0.99 7.73 -6.22
C PHE A 114 -0.25 6.53 -6.84
N ASP A 115 -0.70 5.30 -6.62
CA ASP A 115 -0.04 4.13 -7.22
C ASP A 115 -0.10 4.11 -8.74
N PHE A 116 -1.25 4.46 -9.32
CA PHE A 116 -1.38 4.60 -10.76
C PHE A 116 -0.38 5.64 -11.31
N SER A 117 -0.18 6.75 -10.61
CA SER A 117 0.78 7.78 -11.02
C SER A 117 2.24 7.28 -10.97
N VAL A 118 2.59 6.49 -9.94
CA VAL A 118 3.92 5.90 -9.79
C VAL A 118 4.17 4.83 -10.86
N LEU A 119 3.19 3.97 -11.13
CA LEU A 119 3.28 2.97 -12.19
C LEU A 119 3.45 3.60 -13.57
N MET A 120 2.64 4.61 -13.89
CA MET A 120 2.77 5.36 -15.14
C MET A 120 4.16 5.98 -15.29
N PHE A 121 4.69 6.56 -14.21
CA PHE A 121 6.05 7.10 -14.19
C PHE A 121 7.10 6.01 -14.43
N LEU A 122 7.01 4.87 -13.75
CA LEU A 122 7.95 3.76 -13.88
C LEU A 122 7.93 3.15 -15.29
N VAL A 123 6.75 3.02 -15.90
CA VAL A 123 6.60 2.57 -17.28
C VAL A 123 7.27 3.55 -18.25
N VAL A 124 6.98 4.85 -18.13
CA VAL A 124 7.59 5.88 -18.99
C VAL A 124 9.11 5.94 -18.80
N TRP A 125 9.61 5.86 -17.56
CA TRP A 125 11.04 5.79 -17.30
C TRP A 125 11.66 4.56 -17.97
N GLY A 126 11.12 3.37 -17.70
CA GLY A 126 11.67 2.12 -18.24
C GLY A 126 11.73 2.13 -19.77
N LEU A 127 10.71 2.69 -20.43
CA LEU A 127 10.70 2.88 -21.89
C LEU A 127 11.79 3.86 -22.36
N ARG A 128 12.06 4.95 -21.61
CA ARG A 128 13.13 5.90 -21.94
C ARG A 128 14.51 5.27 -21.82
N GLU A 129 14.78 4.52 -20.76
CA GLU A 129 16.09 3.84 -20.60
C GLU A 129 16.31 2.76 -21.65
N ARG A 130 15.27 2.00 -21.99
CA ARG A 130 15.37 1.00 -23.07
C ARG A 130 15.69 1.65 -24.43
N ARG A 131 15.16 2.84 -24.71
CA ARG A 131 15.50 3.60 -25.92
C ARG A 131 16.94 4.09 -25.92
N ARG A 132 17.48 4.51 -24.77
CA ARG A 132 18.90 4.92 -24.64
C ARG A 132 19.87 3.76 -24.81
N ALA A 133 19.46 2.53 -24.49
CA ALA A 133 20.29 1.34 -24.65
C ALA A 133 20.31 0.77 -26.09
N LEU A 134 19.40 1.24 -26.96
CA LEU A 134 19.22 0.73 -28.34
C LEU A 134 19.64 1.74 -29.43
N GLY A 135 20.03 2.95 -29.05
CA GLY A 135 20.54 3.99 -29.95
C GLY A 135 21.89 4.48 -29.48
#